data_AF-A1D8R6-F1
#
_entry.id   AF-A1D8R6-F1
#
_cell.length_a   1.000
_cell.length_b   1.000
_cell.length_c   1.000
_cell.angle_alpha   90.00
_cell.angle_beta   90.00
_cell.angle_gamma   90.00
#
_symmetry.space_group_name_H-M   'P 1'
#
loop_
_entity.id
_entity.type
_entity.pdbx_description
1 polymer ?
#
loop_
_entity_poly.entity_id
_entity_poly.type
_entity_poly.pdbx_seq_one_letter_code
_entity_poly.pdbx_strand_id
1 'polypeptide(L)'
;MKLLATFLLLAAAVTACKDPAYRCKNPQGTKSSDYSKTVEICSEVADGASMCYCYGAAEDYCYLEDAEKVKKFIDYCKRDDPWYAAAFAKPMYCCCIYANAIGCSMDLV
;
A
#
# COMPACT_ATOMS: atom_id res chain seq x y z
N MET A 1 -20.02 -39.78 22.21
CA MET A 1 -19.96 -38.41 21.65
C MET A 1 -18.69 -37.74 22.15
N LYS A 2 -17.65 -37.61 21.32
CA LYS A 2 -16.48 -36.77 21.59
C LYS A 2 -16.18 -36.00 20.30
N LEU A 3 -16.83 -34.85 20.15
CA LEU A 3 -16.56 -33.89 19.08
C LEU A 3 -15.36 -33.05 19.52
N LEU A 4 -14.18 -33.41 19.05
CA LEU A 4 -13.02 -32.52 19.07
C LEU A 4 -13.33 -31.37 18.11
N ALA A 5 -13.73 -30.23 18.67
CA ALA A 5 -13.87 -28.98 17.94
C ALA A 5 -12.47 -28.51 17.55
N THR A 6 -12.03 -28.91 16.36
CA THR A 6 -10.83 -28.39 15.71
C THR A 6 -11.04 -26.90 15.46
N PHE A 7 -10.59 -26.07 16.39
CA PHE A 7 -10.45 -24.63 16.19
C PHE A 7 -9.40 -24.41 15.09
N LEU A 8 -9.85 -24.32 13.85
CA LEU A 8 -9.07 -23.79 12.74
C LEU A 8 -8.88 -22.29 12.99
N LEU A 9 -7.76 -21.94 13.62
CA LEU A 9 -7.27 -20.56 13.65
C LEU A 9 -6.92 -20.18 12.21
N LEU A 10 -7.81 -19.44 11.54
CA LEU A 10 -7.46 -18.71 10.33
C LEU A 10 -6.51 -17.58 10.74
N ALA A 11 -5.20 -17.85 10.72
CA ALA A 11 -4.22 -16.78 10.69
C ALA A 11 -4.41 -16.04 9.36
N ALA A 12 -4.98 -14.84 9.41
CA ALA A 12 -4.92 -13.93 8.27
C ALA A 12 -3.44 -13.75 7.93
N ALA A 13 -3.04 -14.14 6.72
CA ALA A 13 -1.69 -13.94 6.26
C ALA A 13 -1.47 -12.43 6.11
N VAL A 14 -0.89 -11.81 7.14
CA VAL A 14 -0.48 -10.42 7.11
C VAL A 14 0.77 -10.35 6.26
N THR A 15 0.69 -9.74 5.08
CA THR A 15 1.89 -9.41 4.32
C THR A 15 2.29 -7.98 4.68
N ALA A 16 3.45 -7.83 5.30
CA ALA A 16 4.09 -6.52 5.36
C ALA A 16 4.38 -6.06 3.92
N CYS A 17 4.08 -4.80 3.62
CA CYS A 17 4.55 -4.20 2.38
C CYS A 17 6.06 -4.04 2.52
N LYS A 18 6.80 -4.60 1.56
CA LYS A 18 8.25 -4.42 1.54
C LYS A 18 8.55 -2.99 1.10
N ASP A 19 9.46 -2.30 1.78
CA ASP A 19 9.92 -1.00 1.29
C ASP A 19 10.68 -1.16 -0.04
N PRO A 20 10.59 -0.19 -0.97
CA PRO A 20 9.89 1.10 -0.88
C PRO A 20 8.44 1.07 -1.40
N ALA A 21 7.57 1.89 -0.80
CA ALA A 21 6.20 2.14 -1.28
C ALA A 21 6.05 3.59 -1.80
N TYR A 22 5.12 3.83 -2.72
CA TYR A 22 5.01 5.10 -3.47
C TYR A 22 3.63 5.74 -3.37
N ARG A 23 3.59 7.06 -3.23
CA ARG A 23 2.34 7.84 -3.23
C ARG A 23 2.48 9.02 -4.19
N CYS A 24 1.44 9.26 -4.98
CA CYS A 24 1.38 10.43 -5.85
C CYS A 24 0.82 11.61 -5.06
N LYS A 25 1.55 12.73 -5.04
CA LYS A 25 1.22 13.91 -4.25
C LYS A 25 1.12 15.15 -5.10
N ASN A 26 0.22 16.05 -4.72
CA ASN A 26 0.08 17.37 -5.31
C ASN A 26 0.28 18.45 -4.22
N PRO A 27 1.24 19.39 -4.36
CA PRO A 27 1.46 20.46 -3.37
C PRO A 27 0.25 21.36 -3.12
N GLN A 28 -0.64 21.47 -4.11
CA GLN A 28 -1.86 22.27 -4.09
C GLN A 28 -3.11 21.40 -3.86
N GLY A 29 -2.94 20.08 -3.78
CA GLY A 29 -4.02 19.11 -3.65
C GLY A 29 -4.43 18.83 -2.21
N THR A 30 -5.41 17.95 -2.06
CA THR A 30 -5.84 17.43 -0.76
C THR A 30 -5.33 16.00 -0.59
N LYS A 31 -5.24 15.53 0.66
CA LYS A 31 -4.91 14.13 0.95
C LYS A 31 -5.84 13.13 0.25
N SER A 32 -7.12 13.50 0.07
CA SER A 32 -8.08 12.67 -0.66
C SER A 32 -7.77 12.62 -2.15
N SER A 33 -7.36 13.74 -2.75
CA SER A 33 -6.94 13.79 -4.15
C SER A 33 -5.68 12.94 -4.39
N ASP A 34 -4.71 13.06 -3.49
CA ASP A 34 -3.48 12.24 -3.50
C ASP A 34 -3.80 10.75 -3.40
N TYR A 35 -4.72 10.37 -2.51
CA TYR A 35 -5.18 8.99 -2.36
C TYR A 35 -5.83 8.48 -3.65
N SER A 36 -6.83 9.20 -4.18
CA SER A 36 -7.54 8.78 -5.39
C SER A 36 -6.60 8.59 -6.57
N LYS A 37 -5.68 9.54 -6.80
CA LYS A 37 -4.69 9.45 -7.87
C LYS A 37 -3.72 8.28 -7.64
N THR A 38 -3.30 8.04 -6.40
CA THR A 38 -2.42 6.92 -6.05
C THR A 38 -3.11 5.58 -6.30
N VAL A 39 -4.37 5.41 -5.88
CA VAL A 39 -5.15 4.18 -6.08
C VAL A 39 -5.38 3.93 -7.57
N GLU A 40 -5.76 4.97 -8.33
CA GLU A 40 -5.92 4.90 -9.78
C GLU A 40 -4.66 4.34 -10.44
N ILE A 41 -3.50 4.99 -10.24
CA ILE A 41 -2.24 4.56 -10.84
C ILE A 41 -1.86 3.15 -10.35
N CYS A 42 -2.03 2.87 -9.05
CA CYS A 42 -1.72 1.56 -8.47
C CYS A 42 -2.56 0.44 -9.09
N SER A 43 -3.83 0.71 -9.38
CA SER A 43 -4.74 -0.23 -10.05
C SER A 43 -4.42 -0.43 -11.53
N GLU A 44 -3.84 0.57 -12.20
CA GLU A 44 -3.39 0.44 -13.59
C GLU A 44 -2.09 -0.37 -13.71
N VAL A 45 -1.22 -0.32 -12.69
CA VAL A 45 0.00 -1.12 -12.60
C VAL A 45 -0.20 -2.45 -11.84
N ALA A 46 -1.46 -2.89 -11.69
CA ALA A 46 -1.95 -3.86 -10.70
C ALA A 46 -1.26 -5.23 -10.67
N ASP A 47 -0.62 -5.70 -11.73
CA ASP A 47 0.11 -6.97 -11.69
C ASP A 47 1.24 -6.85 -10.65
N GLY A 48 1.05 -7.40 -9.45
CA GLY A 48 2.03 -7.27 -8.36
C GLY A 48 2.14 -5.86 -7.74
N ALA A 49 1.08 -5.07 -7.80
CA ALA A 49 0.96 -3.84 -7.03
C ALA A 49 -0.10 -4.01 -5.93
N SER A 50 0.10 -3.36 -4.78
CA SER A 50 -0.84 -3.45 -3.67
C SER A 50 -0.91 -2.15 -2.89
N MET A 51 -2.11 -1.74 -2.51
CA MET A 51 -2.30 -0.61 -1.61
C MET A 51 -1.95 -1.00 -0.18
N CYS A 52 -1.19 -0.13 0.46
CA CYS A 52 -0.52 -0.36 1.72
C CYS A 52 -0.70 0.83 2.63
N TYR A 53 -1.27 0.62 3.81
CA TYR A 53 -1.35 1.68 4.81
C TYR A 53 -0.02 1.79 5.54
N CYS A 54 0.67 2.92 5.40
CA CYS A 54 1.94 3.21 6.05
C CYS A 54 1.71 4.01 7.33
N TYR A 55 1.87 3.36 8.50
CA TYR A 55 1.58 3.95 9.81
C TYR A 55 2.41 5.20 10.11
N GLY A 56 3.68 5.23 9.70
CA GLY A 56 4.55 6.38 9.93
C GLY A 56 4.13 7.65 9.17
N ALA A 57 3.39 7.50 8.07
CA ALA A 57 2.82 8.61 7.31
C ALA A 57 1.32 8.81 7.58
N ALA A 58 0.67 7.86 8.26
CA ALA A 58 -0.78 7.75 8.41
C ALA A 58 -1.52 7.85 7.06
N GLU A 59 -0.96 7.22 6.03
CA GLU A 59 -1.32 7.41 4.62
C GLU A 59 -1.19 6.09 3.86
N ASP A 60 -2.08 5.85 2.89
CA ASP A 60 -1.92 4.74 1.95
C ASP A 60 -0.91 5.05 0.84
N TYR A 61 -0.09 4.05 0.52
CA TYR A 61 0.93 4.03 -0.51
C TYR A 61 0.72 2.80 -1.41
N CYS A 62 1.18 2.88 -2.65
CA CYS A 62 1.24 1.76 -3.56
C CYS A 62 2.58 1.04 -3.41
N TYR A 63 2.54 -0.21 -2.96
CA TYR A 63 3.68 -1.12 -3.05
C TYR A 63 3.82 -1.65 -4.47
N LEU A 64 5.06 -1.69 -4.97
CA LEU A 64 5.40 -2.10 -6.33
C LEU A 64 6.54 -3.12 -6.26
N GLU A 65 6.34 -4.30 -6.84
CA GLU A 65 7.29 -5.42 -6.71
C GLU A 65 8.60 -5.25 -7.47
N ASP A 66 8.61 -4.48 -8.57
CA ASP A 66 9.76 -4.33 -9.45
C ASP A 66 9.99 -2.90 -9.96
N ALA A 67 11.20 -2.65 -10.46
CA ALA A 67 11.64 -1.34 -10.92
C ALA A 67 10.88 -0.83 -12.15
N GLU A 68 10.31 -1.71 -12.97
CA GLU A 68 9.53 -1.32 -14.15
C GLU A 68 8.20 -0.70 -13.71
N LYS A 69 7.52 -1.33 -12.75
CA LYS A 69 6.28 -0.82 -12.15
C LYS A 69 6.51 0.48 -11.39
N VAL A 70 7.63 0.58 -10.66
CA VAL A 70 8.06 1.85 -10.04
C VAL A 70 8.19 2.95 -11.09
N LYS A 71 8.86 2.68 -12.21
CA LYS A 71 9.01 3.64 -13.30
C LYS A 71 7.65 4.05 -13.87
N LYS A 72 6.77 3.08 -14.18
CA LYS A 72 5.42 3.34 -14.68
C LYS A 72 4.61 4.23 -13.72
N PHE A 73 4.64 3.92 -12.42
CA PHE A 73 3.97 4.73 -11.40
C PHE A 73 4.49 6.18 -11.39
N ILE A 74 5.82 6.35 -11.38
CA ILE A 74 6.45 7.68 -11.35
C ILE A 74 6.12 8.47 -12.63
N ASP A 75 6.21 7.84 -13.80
CA ASP A 75 5.95 8.48 -15.08
C ASP A 75 4.47 8.88 -15.21
N TYR A 76 3.54 8.05 -14.70
CA TYR A 76 2.12 8.41 -14.66
C TYR A 76 1.85 9.56 -13.70
N CYS A 77 2.43 9.49 -12.50
CA CYS A 77 2.24 10.51 -11.48
C CYS A 77 2.75 11.88 -11.95
N LYS A 78 3.84 11.93 -12.71
CA LYS A 78 4.43 13.18 -13.22
C LYS A 78 3.87 13.66 -14.56
N ARG A 79 2.88 12.97 -15.13
CA ARG A 79 2.33 13.31 -16.45
C ARG A 79 1.70 14.70 -16.46
N ASP A 80 1.05 15.06 -15.37
CA ASP A 80 0.35 16.32 -15.20
C ASP A 80 1.06 17.12 -14.09
N ASP A 81 1.39 18.39 -14.35
CA ASP A 81 1.81 19.30 -13.28
C ASP A 81 0.61 19.59 -12.35
N PRO A 82 0.79 19.77 -11.04
CA PRO A 82 2.06 19.82 -10.27
C PRO A 82 2.36 18.51 -9.49
N TRP A 83 2.03 17.36 -10.06
CA TRP A 83 2.08 16.08 -9.35
C TRP A 83 3.49 15.48 -9.27
N TYR A 84 3.81 14.83 -8.14
CA TYR A 84 5.11 14.17 -7.92
C TYR A 84 4.98 12.88 -7.12
N ALA A 85 5.88 11.92 -7.40
CA ALA A 85 5.94 10.67 -6.66
C ALA A 85 6.78 10.83 -5.39
N ALA A 86 6.17 10.55 -4.24
CA ALA A 86 6.83 10.47 -2.95
C ALA A 86 7.07 9.00 -2.58
N ALA A 87 8.33 8.63 -2.40
CA ALA A 87 8.69 7.33 -1.85
C ALA A 87 8.65 7.38 -0.32
N PHE A 88 8.10 6.35 0.30
CA PHE A 88 8.24 6.09 1.72
C PHE A 88 9.38 5.08 1.91
N ALA A 89 10.45 5.49 2.59
CA ALA A 89 11.73 4.78 2.63
C ALA A 89 12.35 4.64 4.03
N LYS A 90 11.55 4.82 5.10
CA LYS A 90 12.02 4.65 6.49
C LYS A 90 11.54 3.31 7.05
N PRO A 91 12.28 2.70 8.00
CA PRO A 91 11.92 1.41 8.56
C PRO A 91 10.66 1.58 9.41
N MET A 92 9.50 1.55 8.77
CA MET A 92 8.22 1.79 9.41
C MET A 92 7.14 1.04 8.64
N TYR A 93 6.68 -0.01 9.31
CA TYR A 93 5.57 -0.90 9.00
C TYR A 93 4.52 -0.27 8.08
N CYS A 94 4.53 -0.70 6.82
CA CYS A 94 3.40 -0.54 5.91
C CYS A 94 2.67 -1.89 5.83
N CYS A 95 1.35 -1.89 5.95
CA CYS A 95 0.54 -3.12 5.89
C CYS A 95 -0.33 -3.14 4.63
N CYS A 96 -0.28 -4.22 3.87
CA CYS A 96 -1.16 -4.39 2.70
C CYS A 96 -2.59 -4.55 3.18
N ILE A 97 -3.50 -3.70 2.73
CA ILE A 97 -4.94 -3.95 2.90
C ILE A 97 -5.39 -4.72 1.65
N TYR A 98 -5.26 -6.05 1.67
CA TYR A 98 -5.97 -6.86 0.67
C TYR A 98 -7.47 -6.76 0.94
N ALA A 99 -8.25 -6.59 -0.14
CA ALA A 99 -9.67 -6.26 -0.15
C ALA A 99 -10.63 -7.17 0.66
N ASN A 100 -10.14 -8.17 1.40
CA ASN A 100 -10.94 -9.07 2.25
C ASN A 100 -10.35 -9.33 3.66
N ALA A 101 -9.30 -8.63 4.09
CA ALA A 101 -8.70 -8.85 5.41
C ALA A 101 -8.50 -7.52 6.16
N ILE A 102 -9.45 -7.17 7.03
CA ILE A 102 -9.31 -6.13 8.04
C ILE A 102 -8.41 -6.70 9.14
N GLY A 103 -7.09 -6.58 9.01
CA GLY A 103 -6.18 -7.20 9.96
C GLY A 103 -4.77 -6.66 9.89
N CYS A 104 -4.55 -5.43 10.36
CA CYS A 104 -3.21 -4.99 10.75
C CYS A 104 -2.99 -5.33 12.22
N SER A 105 -2.27 -6.41 12.52
CA SER A 105 -1.73 -6.60 13.86
C SER A 105 -0.51 -5.70 14.00
N MET A 106 -0.62 -4.63 14.79
CA MET A 106 0.53 -3.88 15.28
C MET A 106 1.28 -4.79 16.25
N ASP A 107 2.22 -5.60 15.75
CA ASP A 107 3.29 -6.10 16.60
C ASP A 107 4.23 -4.90 16.90
N LEU A 108 3.78 -4.11 17.87
CA LEU A 108 4.59 -3.15 18.62
C LEU A 108 5.80 -3.90 19.17
N VAL A 109 6.99 -3.60 18.63
CA VAL A 109 8.24 -3.79 19.36
C VAL A 109 8.33 -2.72 20.46
#